data_AF-A0A358PC05-F1
#
_entry.id   AF-A0A358PC05-F1
#
_cell.length_a   1.000
_cell.length_b   1.000
_cell.length_c   1.000
_cell.angle_alpha   90.00
_cell.angle_beta   90.00
_cell.angle_gamma   90.00
#
_symmetry.space_group_name_H-M   'P 1'
#
loop_
_entity.id
_entity.type
_entity.pdbx_description
1 polymer ?
#
loop_
_entity_poly.entity_id
_entity_poly.type
_entity_poly.pdbx_seq_one_letter_code
_entity_poly.pdbx_strand_id
1 'polypeptide(L)'
;MTPPSRNGLSTIEEVIADAKAGKLFILVDDEDRENEGDLCVIGEYATADSINFMAKYGRGLICLALTRIRTEQLGLTMMERRNESRHETAFTISIEAREGVTTGISAADRALTIKTAIDPNCGERDITTPGHIFPLIARDGGTLVRAGHTEAVVDIARACGSDNPSGVICEIMKDDGNMARLHDLLEFAKAHQLKIGTIADLIQYRSQTESIVVRESEREFMSPWCKFQGVVYRDKPSNSLHLALIKGQPQPHQEVLVRVHEPVTILDLLDTESSTHSWPLSKALEAIAQSTSGVAVLLN
;
A
#
# COMPACT_ATOMS: atom_id res chain seq x y z
N MET A 1 1.30 -25.15 7.48
CA MET A 1 -0.16 -25.38 7.45
C MET A 1 -0.76 -24.13 6.83
N THR A 2 -1.35 -24.26 5.65
CA THR A 2 -2.10 -23.17 5.01
C THR A 2 -3.26 -22.79 5.94
N PRO A 3 -3.44 -21.52 6.32
CA PRO A 3 -4.58 -21.13 7.15
C PRO A 3 -5.88 -21.51 6.42
N PRO A 4 -6.94 -21.93 7.14
CA PRO A 4 -8.20 -22.28 6.50
C PRO A 4 -8.75 -21.08 5.72
N SER A 5 -9.29 -21.33 4.53
CA SER A 5 -9.95 -20.32 3.69
C SER A 5 -11.03 -19.61 4.51
N ARG A 6 -10.78 -18.36 4.89
CA ARG A 6 -11.76 -17.52 5.57
C ARG A 6 -12.83 -17.14 4.55
N ASN A 7 -14.08 -17.59 4.74
CA ASN A 7 -15.26 -17.09 4.01
C ASN A 7 -15.12 -16.96 2.47
N GLY A 8 -14.42 -17.89 1.80
CA GLY A 8 -14.26 -17.85 0.34
C GLY A 8 -13.14 -16.94 -0.20
N LEU A 9 -12.38 -16.29 0.69
CA LEU A 9 -11.16 -15.58 0.34
C LEU A 9 -10.02 -16.58 0.07
N SER A 10 -9.19 -16.23 -0.91
CA SER A 10 -7.98 -16.97 -1.27
C SER A 10 -6.81 -16.50 -0.41
N THR A 11 -5.80 -17.35 -0.22
CA THR A 11 -4.57 -16.86 0.44
C THR A 11 -3.85 -15.88 -0.49
N ILE A 12 -3.07 -14.98 0.09
CA ILE A 12 -2.36 -14.00 -0.72
C ILE A 12 -1.32 -14.66 -1.64
N GLU A 13 -0.75 -15.79 -1.23
CA GLU A 13 0.16 -16.58 -2.07
C GLU A 13 -0.56 -17.16 -3.30
N GLU A 14 -1.83 -17.57 -3.17
CA GLU A 14 -2.64 -18.00 -4.32
C GLU A 14 -2.91 -16.83 -5.28
N VAL A 15 -3.21 -15.64 -4.73
CA VAL A 15 -3.41 -14.42 -5.53
C VAL A 15 -2.12 -14.05 -6.27
N ILE A 16 -0.97 -14.07 -5.58
CA ILE A 16 0.34 -13.80 -6.19
C ILE A 16 0.65 -14.83 -7.30
N ALA A 17 0.31 -16.11 -7.09
CA ALA A 17 0.51 -17.14 -8.11
C ALA A 17 -0.33 -16.89 -9.38
N ASP A 18 -1.60 -16.49 -9.23
CA ASP A 18 -2.46 -16.14 -10.37
C ASP A 18 -2.02 -14.84 -11.05
N ALA A 19 -1.60 -13.84 -10.27
CA ALA A 19 -1.03 -12.59 -10.79
C ALA A 19 0.23 -12.85 -11.62
N LYS A 20 1.13 -13.73 -11.15
CA LYS A 20 2.34 -14.16 -11.87
C LYS A 20 2.03 -14.92 -13.16
N ALA A 21 0.86 -15.58 -13.23
CA ALA A 21 0.36 -16.23 -14.44
C ALA A 21 -0.35 -15.26 -15.40
N GLY A 22 -0.37 -13.95 -15.10
CA GLY A 22 -1.02 -12.93 -15.92
C GLY A 22 -2.54 -12.91 -15.85
N LYS A 23 -3.13 -13.55 -14.84
CA LYS A 23 -4.58 -13.55 -14.65
C LYS A 23 -5.05 -12.29 -13.93
N LEU A 24 -6.30 -11.93 -14.19
CA LEU A 24 -7.03 -10.98 -13.34
C LEU A 24 -7.23 -11.56 -11.95
N PHE A 25 -7.21 -10.70 -10.94
CA PHE A 25 -7.52 -11.04 -9.55
C PHE A 25 -8.24 -9.86 -8.88
N ILE A 26 -8.76 -10.07 -7.68
CA ILE A 26 -9.44 -9.03 -6.91
C ILE A 26 -8.68 -8.77 -5.62
N LEU A 27 -8.49 -7.49 -5.29
CA LEU A 27 -8.07 -7.06 -3.98
C LEU A 27 -9.21 -6.28 -3.33
N VAL A 28 -9.42 -6.53 -2.04
CA VAL A 28 -10.35 -5.78 -1.21
C VAL A 28 -9.61 -5.07 -0.08
N ASP A 29 -10.05 -3.86 0.22
CA ASP A 29 -9.57 -3.11 1.38
C ASP A 29 -10.39 -3.41 2.63
N ASP A 30 -10.04 -2.75 3.74
CA ASP A 30 -10.70 -2.95 5.04
C ASP A 30 -12.10 -2.32 5.05
N GLU A 31 -13.01 -2.86 5.86
CA GLU A 31 -14.40 -2.40 5.98
C GLU A 31 -14.48 -0.93 6.43
N ASP A 32 -13.47 -0.46 7.18
CA ASP A 32 -13.37 0.91 7.70
C ASP A 32 -12.76 1.92 6.70
N ARG A 33 -12.29 1.47 5.52
CA ARG A 33 -11.70 2.34 4.48
C ARG A 33 -12.73 2.69 3.41
N GLU A 34 -12.72 2.00 2.26
CA GLU A 34 -13.72 2.18 1.20
C GLU A 34 -14.73 1.01 1.20
N ASN A 35 -14.36 -0.14 1.78
CA ASN A 35 -15.12 -1.38 1.76
C ASN A 35 -15.46 -1.78 0.32
N GLU A 36 -14.46 -1.66 -0.56
CA GLU A 36 -14.55 -1.81 -2.01
C GLU A 36 -13.53 -2.83 -2.52
N GLY A 37 -13.75 -3.28 -3.75
CA GLY A 37 -12.86 -4.23 -4.40
C GLY A 37 -12.53 -3.81 -5.82
N ASP A 38 -11.26 -3.96 -6.15
CA ASP A 38 -10.72 -3.63 -7.47
C ASP A 38 -10.37 -4.91 -8.22
N LEU A 39 -10.75 -4.94 -9.51
CA LEU A 39 -10.12 -5.82 -10.48
C LEU A 39 -8.70 -5.37 -10.72
N CYS A 40 -7.76 -6.29 -10.58
CA CYS A 40 -6.33 -6.04 -10.69
C CYS A 40 -5.70 -6.92 -11.77
N VAL A 41 -4.76 -6.37 -12.52
CA VAL A 41 -3.79 -7.14 -13.34
C VAL A 41 -2.43 -6.45 -13.27
N ILE A 42 -1.34 -7.23 -13.28
CA ILE A 42 0.02 -6.66 -13.36
C ILE A 42 0.17 -5.91 -14.69
N GLY A 43 0.81 -4.74 -14.68
CA GLY A 43 0.93 -3.87 -15.85
C GLY A 43 1.49 -4.60 -17.07
N GLU A 44 2.53 -5.42 -16.88
CA GLU A 44 3.17 -6.23 -17.94
C GLU A 44 2.23 -7.26 -18.58
N TYR A 45 1.16 -7.65 -17.88
CA TYR A 45 0.15 -8.61 -18.34
C TYR A 45 -1.17 -7.95 -18.74
N ALA A 46 -1.24 -6.61 -18.75
CA ALA A 46 -2.42 -5.89 -19.19
C ALA A 46 -2.60 -6.05 -20.72
N THR A 47 -3.68 -6.72 -21.11
CA THR A 47 -4.03 -6.98 -22.51
C THR A 47 -5.33 -6.26 -22.89
N ALA A 48 -5.61 -6.13 -24.18
CA ALA A 48 -6.89 -5.59 -24.63
C ALA A 48 -8.09 -6.38 -24.06
N ASP A 49 -7.95 -7.71 -23.90
CA ASP A 49 -9.00 -8.54 -23.33
C ASP A 49 -9.22 -8.26 -21.84
N SER A 50 -8.15 -8.09 -21.05
CA SER A 50 -8.29 -7.75 -19.63
C SER A 50 -8.85 -6.34 -19.44
N ILE A 51 -8.44 -5.36 -20.26
CA ILE A 51 -8.99 -3.99 -20.22
C ILE A 51 -10.46 -3.98 -20.65
N ASN A 52 -10.85 -4.76 -21.65
CA ASN A 52 -12.25 -4.91 -22.04
C ASN A 52 -13.07 -5.59 -20.93
N PHE A 53 -12.51 -6.60 -20.27
CA PHE A 53 -13.13 -7.25 -19.12
C PHE A 53 -13.37 -6.24 -17.99
N MET A 54 -12.35 -5.47 -17.61
CA MET A 54 -12.46 -4.41 -16.60
C MET A 54 -13.53 -3.38 -16.98
N ALA A 55 -13.54 -2.90 -18.23
CA ALA A 55 -14.53 -1.91 -18.68
C ALA A 55 -15.97 -2.46 -18.68
N LYS A 56 -16.15 -3.75 -18.99
CA LYS A 56 -17.48 -4.38 -19.05
C LYS A 56 -18.01 -4.79 -17.67
N TYR A 57 -17.17 -5.38 -16.84
CA TYR A 57 -17.57 -6.04 -15.59
C TYR A 57 -17.12 -5.29 -14.33
N GLY A 58 -15.99 -4.59 -14.37
CA GLY A 58 -15.61 -3.65 -13.30
C GLY A 58 -16.43 -2.37 -13.41
N ARG A 59 -16.42 -1.75 -14.60
CA ARG A 59 -17.14 -0.50 -14.95
C ARG A 59 -16.66 0.75 -14.23
N GLY A 60 -15.81 0.61 -13.21
CA GLY A 60 -15.10 1.70 -12.55
C GLY A 60 -14.04 2.35 -13.45
N LEU A 61 -13.22 3.20 -12.84
CA LEU A 61 -12.19 3.93 -13.55
C LEU A 61 -10.96 3.04 -13.73
N ILE A 62 -10.57 2.79 -14.98
CA ILE A 62 -9.34 2.03 -15.25
C ILE A 62 -8.13 2.93 -15.00
N CYS A 63 -7.41 2.62 -13.93
CA CYS A 63 -6.24 3.36 -13.49
C CYS A 63 -4.96 2.54 -13.62
N LEU A 64 -3.84 3.20 -13.86
CA LEU A 64 -2.51 2.59 -13.95
C LEU A 64 -1.68 2.99 -12.73
N ALA A 65 -1.48 2.09 -11.79
CA ALA A 65 -0.58 2.28 -10.65
C ALA A 65 0.89 2.14 -11.09
N LEU A 66 1.66 3.20 -10.86
CA LEU A 66 3.09 3.29 -11.18
C LEU A 66 3.90 3.60 -9.92
N THR A 67 5.18 3.25 -9.95
CA THR A 67 6.14 3.77 -8.97
C THR A 67 6.42 5.25 -9.22
N ARG A 68 6.80 5.98 -8.16
CA ARG A 68 7.27 7.37 -8.25
C ARG A 68 8.35 7.56 -9.32
N ILE A 69 9.37 6.69 -9.31
CA ILE A 69 10.48 6.73 -10.27
C ILE A 69 9.96 6.65 -11.70
N ARG A 70 9.03 5.74 -11.99
CA ARG A 70 8.49 5.58 -13.33
C ARG A 70 7.66 6.79 -13.76
N THR A 71 6.85 7.34 -12.86
CA THR A 71 6.08 8.56 -13.09
C THR A 71 6.99 9.75 -13.43
N GLU A 72 8.10 9.90 -12.72
CA GLU A 72 9.11 10.94 -12.97
C GLU A 72 9.81 10.78 -14.33
N GLN A 73 10.18 9.55 -14.71
CA GLN A 73 10.76 9.25 -16.03
C GLN A 73 9.83 9.60 -17.19
N LEU A 74 8.52 9.45 -16.99
CA LEU A 74 7.49 9.83 -17.97
C LEU A 74 7.18 11.33 -17.96
N GLY A 75 7.74 12.12 -17.04
CA GLY A 75 7.47 13.54 -16.92
C GLY A 75 6.05 13.89 -16.44
N LEU A 76 5.36 12.95 -15.78
CA LEU A 76 3.97 13.15 -15.38
C LEU A 76 3.87 14.01 -14.12
N THR A 77 3.01 15.02 -14.18
CA THR A 77 2.71 15.89 -13.04
C THR A 77 1.42 15.47 -12.34
N MET A 78 1.31 15.82 -11.06
CA MET A 78 0.07 15.64 -10.30
C MET A 78 -1.06 16.45 -10.94
N MET A 79 -2.26 15.88 -10.98
CA MET A 79 -3.44 16.63 -11.38
C MET A 79 -3.68 17.80 -10.40
N GLU A 80 -4.13 18.94 -10.90
CA GLU A 80 -4.37 20.13 -10.06
C GLU A 80 -5.38 19.79 -8.96
N ARG A 81 -4.93 19.88 -7.70
CA ARG A 81 -5.78 19.61 -6.54
C ARG A 81 -6.48 20.88 -6.11
N ARG A 82 -7.76 21.01 -6.48
CA ARG A 82 -8.66 22.03 -5.90
C ARG A 82 -9.54 21.50 -4.75
N ASN A 83 -9.49 20.20 -4.44
CA ASN A 83 -10.39 19.55 -3.48
C ASN A 83 -9.66 18.89 -2.29
N GLU A 84 -10.27 19.02 -1.11
CA GLU A 84 -9.87 18.50 0.21
C GLU A 84 -10.45 17.08 0.49
N SER A 85 -10.43 16.15 -0.47
CA SER A 85 -11.00 14.81 -0.25
C SER A 85 -10.18 14.02 0.77
N ARG A 86 -10.86 13.34 1.72
CA ARG A 86 -10.27 12.55 2.81
C ARG A 86 -9.32 11.42 2.38
N HIS A 87 -9.48 10.91 1.16
CA HIS A 87 -8.64 9.84 0.62
C HIS A 87 -7.67 10.44 -0.40
N GLU A 88 -6.42 10.65 0.01
CA GLU A 88 -5.37 11.37 -0.73
C GLU A 88 -4.83 10.61 -1.97
N THR A 89 -5.71 10.02 -2.78
CA THR A 89 -5.31 9.22 -3.94
C THR A 89 -4.49 10.07 -4.93
N ALA A 90 -3.30 9.57 -5.28
CA ALA A 90 -2.28 10.33 -5.97
C ALA A 90 -2.44 10.28 -7.50
N PHE A 91 -3.53 10.86 -8.02
CA PHE A 91 -3.76 11.00 -9.46
C PHE A 91 -2.77 11.94 -10.13
N THR A 92 -2.17 11.48 -11.21
CA THR A 92 -1.49 12.34 -12.19
C THR A 92 -2.47 12.82 -13.24
N ILE A 93 -2.01 13.71 -14.13
CA ILE A 93 -2.71 13.98 -15.39
C ILE A 93 -2.93 12.67 -16.17
N SER A 94 -4.06 12.57 -16.88
CA SER A 94 -4.38 11.39 -17.70
C SER A 94 -3.51 11.33 -18.96
N ILE A 95 -3.24 10.11 -19.43
CA ILE A 95 -2.26 9.83 -20.47
C ILE A 95 -2.86 9.03 -21.62
N GLU A 96 -2.25 9.18 -22.79
CA GLU A 96 -2.45 8.35 -23.98
C GLU A 96 -1.08 8.04 -24.62
N ALA A 97 -0.89 6.87 -25.23
CA ALA A 97 0.24 6.65 -26.12
C ALA A 97 0.19 7.65 -27.28
N ARG A 98 1.35 8.20 -27.64
CA ARG A 98 1.45 9.18 -28.73
C ARG A 98 1.18 8.57 -30.10
N GLU A 99 1.59 7.31 -30.30
CA GLU A 99 1.49 6.61 -31.57
C GLU A 99 0.80 5.26 -31.41
N GLY A 100 0.23 4.75 -32.50
CA GLY A 100 -0.40 3.43 -32.55
C GLY A 100 -1.81 3.35 -31.94
N VAL A 101 -2.34 4.47 -31.46
CA VAL A 101 -3.72 4.61 -30.97
C VAL A 101 -4.61 5.36 -31.96
N THR A 102 -5.92 5.19 -31.84
CA THR A 102 -6.91 5.96 -32.61
C THR A 102 -7.49 7.12 -31.79
N THR A 103 -8.63 6.88 -31.14
CA THR A 103 -9.27 7.82 -30.22
C THR A 103 -8.75 7.68 -28.80
N GLY A 104 -8.10 6.57 -28.48
CA GLY A 104 -7.55 6.30 -27.15
C GLY A 104 -8.47 5.49 -26.24
N ILE A 105 -9.79 5.53 -26.44
CA ILE A 105 -10.74 4.93 -25.49
C ILE A 105 -10.94 3.42 -25.66
N SER A 106 -10.61 2.86 -26.83
CA SER A 106 -10.81 1.44 -27.08
C SER A 106 -9.97 0.59 -26.13
N ALA A 107 -10.37 -0.67 -25.90
CA ALA A 107 -9.61 -1.56 -25.03
C ALA A 107 -8.19 -1.81 -25.55
N ALA A 108 -8.03 -1.87 -26.89
CA ALA A 108 -6.73 -2.01 -27.54
C ALA A 108 -5.87 -0.74 -27.39
N ASP A 109 -6.45 0.44 -27.60
CA ASP A 109 -5.72 1.72 -27.43
C ASP A 109 -5.26 1.88 -25.97
N ARG A 110 -6.15 1.67 -25.00
CA ARG A 110 -5.83 1.75 -23.57
C ARG A 110 -4.75 0.75 -23.15
N ALA A 111 -4.82 -0.49 -23.64
CA ALA A 111 -3.78 -1.49 -23.39
C ALA A 111 -2.42 -1.09 -23.99
N LEU A 112 -2.42 -0.50 -25.19
CA LEU A 112 -1.21 0.05 -25.80
C LEU A 112 -0.65 1.22 -24.97
N THR A 113 -1.50 2.14 -24.52
CA THR A 113 -1.12 3.24 -23.64
C THR A 113 -0.48 2.73 -22.34
N ILE A 114 -1.05 1.72 -21.70
CA ILE A 114 -0.45 1.07 -20.52
C ILE A 114 0.92 0.48 -20.87
N LYS A 115 1.01 -0.27 -21.96
CA LYS A 115 2.27 -0.89 -22.40
C LYS A 115 3.37 0.15 -22.66
N THR A 116 3.05 1.24 -23.35
CA THR A 116 3.97 2.36 -23.58
C THR A 116 4.37 3.03 -22.27
N ALA A 117 3.42 3.25 -21.37
CA ALA A 117 3.69 3.87 -20.08
C ALA A 117 4.59 3.00 -19.18
N ILE A 118 4.58 1.67 -19.29
CA ILE A 118 5.46 0.80 -18.48
C ILE A 118 6.74 0.39 -19.20
N ASP A 119 6.93 0.69 -20.49
CA ASP A 119 8.17 0.32 -21.20
C ASP A 119 9.35 1.18 -20.70
N PRO A 120 10.41 0.60 -20.11
CA PRO A 120 11.54 1.35 -19.57
C PRO A 120 12.29 2.17 -20.64
N ASN A 121 12.11 1.88 -21.93
CA ASN A 121 12.70 2.65 -23.03
C ASN A 121 11.84 3.85 -23.47
N CYS A 122 10.59 3.90 -23.03
CA CYS A 122 9.68 5.02 -23.30
C CYS A 122 9.79 6.09 -22.20
N GLY A 123 9.59 7.35 -22.60
CA GLY A 123 9.59 8.52 -21.73
C GLY A 123 8.50 9.53 -22.11
N GLU A 124 8.68 10.79 -21.70
CA GLU A 124 7.73 11.89 -21.93
C GLU A 124 7.30 12.06 -23.39
N ARG A 125 8.20 11.78 -24.35
CA ARG A 125 7.91 11.92 -25.78
C ARG A 125 7.00 10.85 -26.34
N ASP A 126 6.85 9.72 -25.66
CA ASP A 126 6.03 8.59 -26.14
C ASP A 126 4.60 8.66 -25.62
N ILE A 127 4.33 9.59 -24.70
CA ILE A 127 3.04 9.82 -24.07
C ILE A 127 2.51 11.20 -24.45
N THR A 128 1.19 11.33 -24.54
CA THR A 128 0.49 12.62 -24.66
C THR A 128 -0.52 12.78 -23.53
N THR A 129 -0.84 14.02 -23.21
CA THR A 129 -1.79 14.41 -22.17
C THR A 129 -2.74 15.48 -22.74
N PRO A 130 -4.04 15.48 -22.38
CA PRO A 130 -4.75 14.44 -21.63
C PRO A 130 -4.95 13.14 -22.45
N GLY A 131 -5.43 12.09 -21.79
CA GLY A 131 -5.82 10.82 -22.42
C GLY A 131 -6.82 10.00 -21.60
N HIS A 132 -6.93 8.70 -21.89
CA HIS A 132 -7.96 7.82 -21.31
C HIS A 132 -7.44 6.77 -20.31
N ILE A 133 -6.14 6.76 -20.01
CA ILE A 133 -5.58 6.04 -18.86
C ILE A 133 -5.24 7.05 -17.76
N PHE A 134 -5.56 6.70 -16.52
CA PHE A 134 -5.38 7.58 -15.35
C PHE A 134 -4.28 7.01 -14.45
N PRO A 135 -3.04 7.54 -14.53
CA PRO A 135 -1.98 7.02 -13.70
C PRO A 135 -2.13 7.47 -12.24
N LEU A 136 -1.75 6.54 -11.36
CA LEU A 136 -1.73 6.69 -9.92
C LEU A 136 -0.31 6.45 -9.42
N ILE A 137 0.18 7.29 -8.52
CA ILE A 137 1.51 7.11 -7.93
C ILE A 137 1.38 6.30 -6.64
N ALA A 138 1.96 5.09 -6.64
CA ALA A 138 2.11 4.31 -5.41
C ALA A 138 3.17 4.95 -4.50
N ARG A 139 2.87 5.05 -3.19
CA ARG A 139 3.84 5.53 -2.21
C ARG A 139 5.05 4.60 -2.09
N ASP A 140 6.20 5.20 -1.82
CA ASP A 140 7.40 4.46 -1.44
C ASP A 140 7.10 3.67 -0.15
N GLY A 141 7.54 2.41 -0.09
CA GLY A 141 7.15 1.46 0.97
C GLY A 141 5.86 0.67 0.72
N GLY A 142 5.01 1.12 -0.21
CA GLY A 142 3.80 0.40 -0.61
C GLY A 142 2.76 0.26 0.51
N THR A 143 2.14 -0.91 0.60
CA THR A 143 1.06 -1.22 1.55
C THR A 143 1.48 -1.14 3.02
N LEU A 144 2.77 -1.26 3.32
CA LEU A 144 3.32 -1.03 4.67
C LEU A 144 3.27 0.44 5.11
N VAL A 145 3.10 1.38 4.17
CA VAL A 145 2.99 2.83 4.42
C VAL A 145 1.56 3.33 4.17
N ARG A 146 0.89 2.82 3.12
CA ARG A 146 -0.51 3.15 2.80
C ARG A 146 -1.24 1.92 2.30
N ALA A 147 -2.25 1.47 3.05
CA ALA A 147 -3.12 0.35 2.71
C ALA A 147 -4.17 0.72 1.63
N GLY A 148 -3.73 1.05 0.40
CA GLY A 148 -4.62 1.34 -0.72
C GLY A 148 -4.40 0.42 -1.92
N HIS A 149 -5.42 0.30 -2.80
CA HIS A 149 -5.36 -0.53 -4.01
C HIS A 149 -4.19 -0.19 -4.94
N THR A 150 -3.85 1.11 -5.05
CA THR A 150 -2.68 1.60 -5.80
C THR A 150 -1.38 0.97 -5.32
N GLU A 151 -1.10 1.02 -4.01
CA GLU A 151 0.09 0.39 -3.45
C GLU A 151 0.04 -1.13 -3.53
N ALA A 152 -1.15 -1.71 -3.29
CA ALA A 152 -1.31 -3.15 -3.23
C ALA A 152 -1.02 -3.84 -4.57
N VAL A 153 -1.52 -3.31 -5.69
CA VAL A 153 -1.24 -3.93 -7.00
C VAL A 153 0.25 -3.84 -7.38
N VAL A 154 0.94 -2.74 -7.02
CA VAL A 154 2.37 -2.56 -7.26
C VAL A 154 3.18 -3.52 -6.37
N ASP A 155 2.76 -3.75 -5.14
CA ASP A 155 3.39 -4.71 -4.24
C ASP A 155 3.19 -6.16 -4.68
N ILE A 156 2.02 -6.52 -5.21
CA ILE A 156 1.82 -7.83 -5.83
C ILE A 156 2.75 -7.99 -7.05
N ALA A 157 2.92 -6.95 -7.87
CA ALA A 157 3.88 -6.97 -8.98
C ALA A 157 5.31 -7.22 -8.49
N ARG A 158 5.73 -6.57 -7.41
CA ARG A 158 7.03 -6.83 -6.75
C ARG A 158 7.15 -8.26 -6.25
N ALA A 159 6.12 -8.78 -5.59
CA ALA A 159 6.09 -10.16 -5.09
C ALA A 159 6.13 -11.20 -6.22
N CYS A 160 5.63 -10.85 -7.41
CA CYS A 160 5.77 -11.68 -8.62
C CYS A 160 7.19 -11.69 -9.20
N GLY A 161 8.04 -10.74 -8.80
CA GLY A 161 9.41 -10.56 -9.29
C GLY A 161 9.51 -9.64 -10.50
N SER A 162 8.55 -8.72 -10.72
CA SER A 162 8.63 -7.73 -11.80
C SER A 162 9.73 -6.71 -11.51
N ASP A 163 10.58 -6.46 -12.51
CA ASP A 163 11.65 -5.45 -12.47
C ASP A 163 11.11 -4.02 -12.61
N ASN A 164 9.93 -3.85 -13.24
CA ASN A 164 9.23 -2.57 -13.33
C ASN A 164 7.81 -2.67 -12.75
N PRO A 165 7.69 -2.73 -11.41
CA PRO A 165 6.43 -3.05 -10.75
C PRO A 165 5.37 -1.98 -11.05
N SER A 166 4.29 -2.44 -11.65
CA SER A 166 3.15 -1.62 -12.08
C SER A 166 1.91 -2.50 -12.13
N GLY A 167 0.73 -1.88 -12.05
CA GLY A 167 -0.53 -2.61 -12.08
C GLY A 167 -1.68 -1.77 -12.58
N VAL A 168 -2.67 -2.42 -13.18
CA VAL A 168 -3.92 -1.80 -13.60
C VAL A 168 -5.00 -2.19 -12.61
N ILE A 169 -5.74 -1.21 -12.13
CA ILE A 169 -6.87 -1.39 -11.20
C ILE A 169 -8.15 -0.81 -11.81
N CYS A 170 -9.30 -1.37 -11.44
CA CYS A 170 -10.61 -0.90 -11.83
C CYS A 170 -11.62 -1.33 -10.77
N GLU A 171 -12.29 -0.36 -10.14
CA GLU A 171 -13.28 -0.65 -9.11
C GLU A 171 -14.47 -1.43 -9.71
N ILE A 172 -15.06 -2.33 -8.91
CA ILE A 172 -16.18 -3.17 -9.34
C ILE A 172 -17.51 -2.53 -8.92
N MET A 173 -18.34 -2.21 -9.91
CA MET A 173 -19.71 -1.74 -9.72
C MET A 173 -20.73 -2.83 -10.04
N LYS A 174 -21.82 -2.85 -9.27
CA LYS A 174 -23.01 -3.66 -9.55
C LYS A 174 -23.80 -3.12 -10.74
N ASP A 175 -24.80 -3.88 -11.17
CA ASP A 175 -25.73 -3.50 -12.25
C ASP A 175 -26.60 -2.27 -11.94
N ASP A 176 -26.84 -1.99 -10.66
CA ASP A 176 -27.57 -0.81 -10.21
C ASP A 176 -26.68 0.46 -10.16
N GLY A 177 -25.38 0.33 -10.48
CA GLY A 177 -24.41 1.42 -10.44
C GLY A 177 -23.82 1.70 -9.05
N ASN A 178 -24.24 0.98 -8.01
CA ASN A 178 -23.60 1.05 -6.70
C ASN A 178 -22.32 0.22 -6.69
N MET A 179 -21.37 0.61 -5.85
CA MET A 179 -20.13 -0.13 -5.62
C MET A 179 -20.41 -1.52 -5.01
N ALA A 180 -19.70 -2.54 -5.49
CA ALA A 180 -19.82 -3.90 -4.98
C ALA A 180 -19.14 -4.02 -3.60
N ARG A 181 -19.80 -4.70 -2.66
CA ARG A 181 -19.25 -4.99 -1.32
C ARG A 181 -18.77 -6.43 -1.25
N LEU A 182 -18.08 -6.80 -0.16
CA LEU A 182 -17.44 -8.12 -0.01
C LEU A 182 -18.34 -9.30 -0.42
N HIS A 183 -19.62 -9.29 -0.05
CA HIS A 183 -20.54 -10.36 -0.44
C HIS A 183 -20.75 -10.45 -1.97
N ASP A 184 -21.00 -9.32 -2.62
CA ASP A 184 -21.14 -9.24 -4.08
C ASP A 184 -19.85 -9.65 -4.79
N LEU A 185 -18.70 -9.24 -4.23
CA LEU A 185 -17.37 -9.54 -4.77
C LEU A 185 -17.04 -11.02 -4.71
N LEU A 186 -17.46 -11.75 -3.66
CA LEU A 186 -17.30 -13.20 -3.58
C LEU A 186 -18.13 -13.93 -4.65
N GLU A 187 -19.36 -13.47 -4.91
CA GLU A 187 -20.20 -14.01 -5.98
C GLU A 187 -19.60 -13.72 -7.36
N PHE A 188 -19.14 -12.49 -7.58
CA PHE A 188 -18.47 -12.06 -8.79
C PHE A 188 -17.19 -12.86 -9.06
N ALA A 189 -16.33 -13.01 -8.05
CA ALA A 189 -15.10 -13.78 -8.13
C ALA A 189 -15.38 -15.23 -8.52
N LYS A 190 -16.40 -15.85 -7.92
CA LYS A 190 -16.81 -17.21 -8.26
C LYS A 190 -17.35 -17.32 -9.69
N ALA A 191 -18.20 -16.40 -10.12
CA ALA A 191 -18.78 -16.41 -11.47
C ALA A 191 -17.71 -16.27 -12.56
N HIS A 192 -16.68 -15.47 -12.31
CA HIS A 192 -15.58 -15.22 -13.24
C HIS A 192 -14.32 -16.04 -12.98
N GLN A 193 -14.35 -16.94 -11.98
CA GLN A 193 -13.23 -17.81 -11.59
C GLN A 193 -11.95 -17.01 -11.24
N LEU A 194 -12.12 -15.89 -10.54
CA LEU A 194 -11.05 -15.03 -10.07
C LEU A 194 -10.71 -15.33 -8.62
N LYS A 195 -9.42 -15.22 -8.28
CA LYS A 195 -8.98 -15.22 -6.88
C LYS A 195 -9.23 -13.85 -6.26
N ILE A 196 -9.62 -13.84 -4.99
CA ILE A 196 -9.88 -12.63 -4.21
C ILE A 196 -9.07 -12.70 -2.91
N GLY A 197 -8.29 -11.67 -2.65
CA GLY A 197 -7.48 -11.53 -1.43
C GLY A 197 -7.67 -10.16 -0.79
N THR A 198 -7.16 -9.99 0.42
CA THR A 198 -7.27 -8.72 1.16
C THR A 198 -5.95 -7.97 1.19
N ILE A 199 -6.02 -6.63 1.21
CA ILE A 199 -4.83 -5.80 1.44
C ILE A 199 -4.23 -6.09 2.83
N ALA A 200 -5.05 -6.41 3.83
CA ALA A 200 -4.59 -6.80 5.16
C ALA A 200 -3.71 -8.07 5.14
N ASP A 201 -4.11 -9.11 4.39
CA ASP A 201 -3.32 -10.33 4.23
C ASP A 201 -2.01 -10.05 3.47
N LEU A 202 -2.02 -9.13 2.50
CA LEU A 202 -0.81 -8.68 1.81
C LEU A 202 0.15 -7.96 2.77
N ILE A 203 -0.35 -7.05 3.60
CA ILE A 203 0.45 -6.36 4.63
C ILE A 203 1.05 -7.39 5.60
N GLN A 204 0.26 -8.37 6.04
CA GLN A 204 0.75 -9.44 6.90
C GLN A 204 1.85 -10.27 6.21
N TYR A 205 1.65 -10.67 4.95
CA TYR A 205 2.64 -11.41 4.17
C TYR A 205 3.96 -10.64 3.99
N ARG A 206 3.87 -9.35 3.66
CA ARG A 206 5.05 -8.49 3.51
C ARG A 206 5.76 -8.27 4.85
N SER A 207 5.05 -7.96 5.92
CA SER A 207 5.66 -7.72 7.25
C SER A 207 6.38 -8.94 7.84
N GLN A 208 6.03 -10.16 7.41
CA GLN A 208 6.74 -11.38 7.82
C GLN A 208 8.05 -11.61 7.06
N THR A 209 8.19 -11.00 5.88
CA THR A 209 9.29 -11.28 4.94
C THR A 209 10.18 -10.07 4.68
N GLU A 210 9.69 -8.87 5.00
CA GLU A 210 10.31 -7.59 4.69
C GLU A 210 10.38 -6.69 5.94
N SER A 211 11.37 -5.80 5.99
CA SER A 211 11.44 -4.71 6.97
C SER A 211 11.70 -3.39 6.27
N ILE A 212 10.85 -2.40 6.55
CA ILE A 212 10.99 -1.02 6.09
C ILE A 212 11.90 -0.20 7.01
N VAL A 213 12.22 -0.70 8.20
CA VAL A 213 13.14 -0.04 9.14
C VAL A 213 14.50 -0.73 9.19
N VAL A 214 15.55 0.06 9.44
CA VAL A 214 16.91 -0.44 9.72
C VAL A 214 17.43 0.13 11.03
N ARG A 215 18.13 -0.71 11.79
CA ARG A 215 18.80 -0.29 13.02
C ARG A 215 20.06 0.48 12.67
N GLU A 216 20.13 1.76 13.04
CA GLU A 216 21.27 2.61 12.71
C GLU A 216 22.30 2.71 13.82
N SER A 217 21.83 2.86 15.05
CA SER A 217 22.69 3.00 16.21
C SER A 217 21.98 2.56 17.47
N GLU A 218 22.77 2.27 18.49
CA GLU A 218 22.27 1.96 19.82
C GLU A 218 23.19 2.57 20.88
N ARG A 219 22.60 2.95 22.01
CA ARG A 219 23.36 3.37 23.18
C ARG A 219 22.58 3.08 24.45
N GLU A 220 23.27 2.61 25.47
CA GLU A 220 22.71 2.63 26.81
C GLU A 220 22.80 4.02 27.44
N PHE A 221 21.79 4.39 28.22
CA PHE A 221 21.81 5.64 28.99
C PHE A 221 20.95 5.55 30.24
N MET A 222 21.25 6.41 31.21
CA MET A 222 20.42 6.61 32.39
C MET A 222 19.40 7.72 32.08
N SER A 223 18.12 7.40 32.29
CA SER A 223 17.02 8.36 32.28
C SER A 223 16.54 8.62 33.72
N PRO A 224 15.63 9.59 33.94
CA PRO A 224 15.00 9.79 35.24
C PRO A 224 14.24 8.56 35.78
N TRP A 225 13.77 7.65 34.91
CA TRP A 225 12.96 6.49 35.30
C TRP A 225 13.81 5.23 35.52
N CYS A 226 14.65 4.87 34.56
CA CYS A 226 15.58 3.75 34.68
C CYS A 226 16.72 3.83 33.64
N LYS A 227 17.61 2.84 33.67
CA LYS A 227 18.54 2.58 32.58
C LYS A 227 17.76 2.03 31.37
N PHE A 228 18.00 2.58 30.19
CA PHE A 228 17.45 2.10 28.93
C PHE A 228 18.57 1.77 27.94
N GLN A 229 18.33 0.79 27.08
CA GLN A 229 19.00 0.69 25.78
C GLN A 229 18.16 1.48 24.78
N GLY A 230 18.69 2.60 24.31
CA GLY A 230 18.10 3.38 23.21
C GLY A 230 18.56 2.82 21.88
N VAL A 231 17.64 2.59 20.95
CA VAL A 231 17.92 2.11 19.61
C VAL A 231 17.29 3.03 18.59
N VAL A 232 18.10 3.59 17.69
CA VAL A 232 17.63 4.42 16.59
C VAL A 232 17.33 3.52 15.39
N TYR A 233 16.11 3.63 14.88
CA TYR A 233 15.67 3.00 13.65
C TYR A 233 15.46 4.07 12.58
N ARG A 234 15.97 3.86 11.37
CA ARG A 234 15.63 4.67 10.20
C ARG A 234 14.54 3.97 9.42
N ASP A 235 13.44 4.67 9.18
CA ASP A 235 12.42 4.28 8.21
C ASP A 235 12.91 4.59 6.80
N LYS A 236 13.03 3.57 5.93
CA LYS A 236 13.60 3.71 4.59
C LYS A 236 12.74 4.62 3.69
N PRO A 237 11.41 4.41 3.58
CA PRO A 237 10.51 5.29 2.83
C PRO A 237 10.60 6.78 3.18
N SER A 238 10.43 7.13 4.45
CA SER A 238 10.37 8.53 4.89
C SER A 238 11.74 9.14 5.18
N ASN A 239 12.76 8.30 5.35
CA ASN A 239 14.07 8.64 5.91
C ASN A 239 14.01 9.20 7.35
N SER A 240 12.85 9.09 8.02
CA SER A 240 12.64 9.51 9.40
C SER A 240 13.39 8.61 10.38
N LEU A 241 13.71 9.18 11.53
CA LEU A 241 14.36 8.46 12.63
C LEU A 241 13.35 8.22 13.75
N HIS A 242 13.22 6.97 14.17
CA HIS A 242 12.42 6.54 15.31
C HIS A 242 13.35 6.07 16.43
N LEU A 243 12.87 6.16 17.67
CA LEU A 243 13.63 5.74 18.85
C LEU A 243 12.88 4.66 19.62
N ALA A 244 13.51 3.50 19.83
CA ALA A 244 13.02 2.50 20.76
C ALA A 244 13.81 2.58 22.07
N LEU A 245 13.11 2.76 23.19
CA LEU A 245 13.66 2.71 24.54
C LEU A 245 13.35 1.34 25.15
N ILE A 246 14.38 0.53 25.34
CA ILE A 246 14.25 -0.87 25.77
C ILE A 246 14.73 -1.01 27.21
N LYS A 247 13.87 -1.57 28.06
CA LYS A 247 14.21 -2.02 29.40
C LYS A 247 14.33 -3.55 29.42
N GLY A 248 15.44 -4.03 29.98
CA GLY A 248 15.71 -5.46 30.09
C GLY A 248 15.97 -6.08 28.70
N GLN A 249 15.66 -7.35 28.54
CA GLN A 249 15.81 -8.08 27.28
C GLN A 249 14.47 -8.74 26.94
N PRO A 250 13.68 -8.16 26.01
CA PRO A 250 12.45 -8.78 25.53
C PRO A 250 12.69 -10.21 25.02
N GLN A 251 11.93 -11.18 25.53
CA GLN A 251 12.00 -12.60 25.13
C GLN A 251 10.62 -13.12 24.70
N PRO A 252 10.53 -14.03 23.71
CA PRO A 252 9.23 -14.51 23.20
C PRO A 252 8.30 -15.17 24.22
N HIS A 253 8.84 -15.69 25.33
CA HIS A 253 8.11 -16.40 26.37
C HIS A 253 7.81 -15.54 27.61
N GLN A 254 8.10 -14.23 27.53
CA GLN A 254 7.92 -13.28 28.63
C GLN A 254 6.98 -12.17 28.17
N GLU A 255 6.10 -11.73 29.07
CA GLU A 255 5.29 -10.54 28.84
C GLU A 255 6.17 -9.29 28.79
N VAL A 256 6.01 -8.49 27.73
CA VAL A 256 6.76 -7.26 27.51
C VAL A 256 5.78 -6.11 27.44
N LEU A 257 5.90 -5.14 28.34
CA LEU A 257 5.05 -3.96 28.34
C LEU A 257 5.49 -3.04 27.19
N VAL A 258 4.59 -2.80 26.22
CA VAL A 258 4.89 -1.98 25.04
C VAL A 258 4.06 -0.70 25.03
N ARG A 259 4.71 0.42 24.73
CA ARG A 259 4.07 1.69 24.40
C ARG A 259 4.53 2.12 23.02
N VAL A 260 3.62 2.22 22.06
CA VAL A 260 3.87 2.97 20.81
C VAL A 260 3.34 4.39 21.03
N HIS A 261 4.17 5.40 20.80
CA HIS A 261 3.86 6.81 21.04
C HIS A 261 4.07 7.61 19.76
N GLU A 262 2.99 8.13 19.19
CA GLU A 262 2.98 8.82 17.90
C GLU A 262 1.91 9.93 17.87
N PRO A 263 2.25 11.15 17.43
CA PRO A 263 3.61 11.64 17.20
C PRO A 263 4.31 11.90 18.54
N VAL A 264 5.63 11.70 18.60
CA VAL A 264 6.44 12.18 19.71
C VAL A 264 6.89 13.62 19.46
N THR A 265 6.88 14.43 20.51
CA THR A 265 7.32 15.82 20.46
C THR A 265 8.23 16.14 21.64
N ILE A 266 8.97 17.25 21.57
CA ILE A 266 9.73 17.75 22.73
C ILE A 266 8.80 18.10 23.91
N LEU A 267 7.53 18.42 23.64
CA LEU A 267 6.55 18.73 24.69
C LEU A 267 6.22 17.51 25.53
N ASP A 268 6.20 16.30 24.96
CA ASP A 268 6.00 15.05 25.71
C ASP A 268 7.08 14.81 26.79
N LEU A 269 8.23 15.47 26.68
CA LEU A 269 9.31 15.43 27.66
C LEU A 269 9.29 16.61 28.64
N LEU A 270 8.77 17.77 28.21
CA LEU A 270 8.78 19.00 29.00
C LEU A 270 7.52 19.18 29.85
N ASP A 271 6.35 18.82 29.31
CA ASP A 271 5.07 18.89 30.01
C ASP A 271 4.64 17.47 30.41
N THR A 272 4.73 17.19 31.69
CA THR A 272 4.39 15.88 32.26
C THR A 272 2.99 15.85 32.88
N GLU A 273 2.33 17.01 32.98
CA GLU A 273 1.01 17.15 33.59
C GLU A 273 -0.10 17.20 32.54
N SER A 274 0.18 17.78 31.37
CA SER A 274 -0.74 17.83 30.24
C SER A 274 -0.24 16.98 29.06
N SER A 275 -1.16 16.38 28.31
CA SER A 275 -0.83 15.63 27.10
C SER A 275 -1.99 15.66 26.12
N THR A 276 -1.67 15.71 24.83
CA THR A 276 -2.63 15.47 23.74
C THR A 276 -2.89 13.97 23.55
N HIS A 277 -2.09 13.11 24.18
CA HIS A 277 -2.24 11.66 24.16
C HIS A 277 -3.18 11.19 25.28
N SER A 278 -3.80 10.03 25.07
CA SER A 278 -4.59 9.35 26.11
C SER A 278 -3.78 9.05 27.38
N TRP A 279 -2.46 8.93 27.25
CA TRP A 279 -1.54 8.76 28.36
C TRP A 279 -0.23 9.55 28.12
N PRO A 280 0.20 10.38 29.10
CA PRO A 280 1.48 11.08 29.01
C PRO A 280 2.66 10.11 28.88
N LEU A 281 3.65 10.47 28.08
CA LEU A 281 4.85 9.65 27.86
C LEU A 281 5.58 9.35 29.18
N SER A 282 5.67 10.34 30.08
CA SER A 282 6.30 10.20 31.40
C SER A 282 5.71 9.06 32.24
N LYS A 283 4.38 8.93 32.27
CA LYS A 283 3.69 7.86 33.00
C LYS A 283 3.89 6.49 32.35
N ALA A 284 3.91 6.44 31.02
CA ALA A 284 4.20 5.21 30.30
C ALA A 284 5.63 4.72 30.57
N LEU A 285 6.60 5.63 30.58
CA LEU A 285 8.00 5.31 30.91
C LEU A 285 8.18 4.90 32.36
N GLU A 286 7.44 5.49 33.30
CA GLU A 286 7.41 5.05 34.70
C GLU A 286 6.86 3.62 34.84
N ALA A 287 5.75 3.30 34.16
CA ALA A 287 5.19 1.95 34.16
C ALA A 287 6.17 0.92 33.57
N ILE A 288 6.83 1.26 32.45
CA ILE A 288 7.90 0.44 31.87
C ILE A 288 9.07 0.30 32.84
N ALA A 289 9.45 1.37 33.55
CA ALA A 289 10.50 1.33 34.56
C ALA A 289 10.14 0.46 35.78
N GLN A 290 8.88 0.07 35.97
CA GLN A 290 8.46 -0.88 37.01
C GLN A 290 8.32 -2.32 36.48
N SER A 291 8.19 -2.53 35.16
CA SER A 291 8.06 -3.88 34.57
C SER A 291 9.40 -4.63 34.52
N THR A 292 9.41 -5.96 34.41
CA THR A 292 10.68 -6.70 34.24
C THR A 292 11.31 -6.42 32.87
N SER A 293 10.49 -6.32 31.82
CA SER A 293 10.90 -5.92 30.48
C SER A 293 9.84 -5.04 29.85
N GLY A 294 10.28 -4.07 29.04
CA GLY A 294 9.37 -3.19 28.32
C GLY A 294 10.05 -2.39 27.23
N VAL A 295 9.25 -1.89 26.30
CA VAL A 295 9.70 -1.13 25.13
C VAL A 295 8.78 0.06 24.93
N ALA A 296 9.35 1.27 24.87
CA ALA A 296 8.66 2.44 24.34
C ALA A 296 9.18 2.73 22.93
N VAL A 297 8.32 2.68 21.93
CA VAL A 297 8.60 3.06 20.55
C VAL A 297 8.09 4.48 20.33
N LEU A 298 9.00 5.40 20.01
CA LEU A 298 8.72 6.80 19.77
C LEU A 298 8.81 7.05 18.26
N LEU A 299 7.65 7.31 17.65
CA LEU A 299 7.51 7.54 16.21
C LEU A 299 7.50 9.05 15.93
N ASN A 300 8.31 9.46 14.95
CA ASN A 300 8.54 10.85 14.51
C ASN A 300 8.01 11.02 13.09
#